data_AF-A0A847UUN4-F1
#
_entry.id   AF-A0A847UUN4-F1
#
_cell.length_a   1.000
_cell.length_b   1.000
_cell.length_c   1.000
_cell.angle_alpha   90.00
_cell.angle_beta   90.00
_cell.angle_gamma   90.00
#
_symmetry.space_group_name_H-M   'P 1'
#
loop_
_entity.id
_entity.type
_entity.pdbx_description
1 polymer ?
#
loop_
_entity_poly.entity_id
_entity_poly.type
_entity_poly.pdbx_seq_one_letter_code
_entity_poly.pdbx_strand_id
1 'polypeptide(L)'
;MTPASYTEDTLVQQTTAEYLEQELGWESVYAYNNEDFGPDGLLGRDSDREVVLTRTLRAKIEELNPGLPATAYDDAVRQIVTVSASQTMAATNREKYELIKDGVQVTFRNAKGERVRQRLRVFDFDVP
;
A
#
# COMPACT_ATOMS: atom_id res chain seq x y z
N MET A 1 4.76 10.07 -41.43
CA MET A 1 4.83 9.96 -39.96
C MET A 1 4.59 11.35 -39.41
N THR A 2 3.44 11.56 -38.76
CA THR A 2 3.19 12.77 -37.98
C THR A 2 4.23 12.80 -36.86
N PRO A 3 5.00 13.89 -36.67
CA PRO A 3 5.96 13.95 -35.57
C PRO A 3 5.20 13.74 -34.25
N ALA A 4 5.76 12.92 -33.37
CA ALA A 4 5.21 12.73 -32.03
C ALA A 4 5.02 14.11 -31.39
N SER A 5 3.80 14.38 -30.91
CA SER A 5 3.48 15.61 -30.21
C SER A 5 4.33 15.66 -28.94
N TYR A 6 5.27 16.60 -28.87
CA TYR A 6 6.10 16.84 -27.70
C TYR A 6 5.23 17.40 -26.56
N THR A 7 4.73 16.53 -25.68
CA THR A 7 3.87 16.86 -24.53
C THR A 7 4.47 16.29 -23.25
N GLU A 8 4.02 16.78 -22.09
CA GLU A 8 4.40 16.19 -20.79
C GLU A 8 4.04 14.70 -20.71
N ASP A 9 2.86 14.35 -21.22
CA ASP A 9 2.35 12.98 -21.30
C ASP A 9 3.33 12.05 -22.04
N THR A 10 3.80 12.45 -23.22
CA THR A 10 4.70 11.61 -24.03
C THR A 10 6.16 11.69 -23.62
N LEU A 11 6.67 12.87 -23.25
CA LEU A 11 8.09 13.06 -22.95
C LEU A 11 8.48 12.70 -21.52
N VAL A 12 7.56 12.84 -20.56
CA VAL A 12 7.85 12.64 -19.14
C VAL A 12 7.11 11.43 -18.61
N GLN A 13 5.77 11.42 -18.66
CA GLN A 13 4.98 10.38 -17.99
C GLN A 13 5.17 9.02 -18.66
N GLN A 14 4.90 8.92 -19.96
CA GLN A 14 5.06 7.68 -20.72
C GLN A 14 6.50 7.19 -20.71
N THR A 15 7.46 8.06 -21.03
CA THR A 15 8.90 7.72 -20.99
C THR A 15 9.33 7.17 -19.63
N THR A 16 8.88 7.79 -18.53
CA THR A 16 9.24 7.34 -17.17
C THR A 16 8.59 6.00 -16.85
N ALA A 17 7.31 5.83 -17.17
CA ALA A 17 6.59 4.58 -16.97
C ALA A 17 7.23 3.42 -17.74
N GLU A 18 7.54 3.64 -19.03
CA GLU A 18 8.22 2.66 -19.89
C GLU A 18 9.60 2.29 -19.33
N TYR A 19 10.38 3.27 -18.86
CA TYR A 19 11.68 3.00 -18.26
C TYR A 19 11.57 2.17 -16.97
N LEU A 20 10.64 2.52 -16.07
CA LEU A 20 10.42 1.76 -14.84
C LEU A 20 10.01 0.31 -15.14
N GLU A 21 9.15 0.10 -16.15
CA GLU A 21 8.70 -1.23 -16.54
C GLU A 21 9.79 -2.03 -17.26
N GLN A 22 10.36 -1.49 -18.33
CA GLN A 22 11.24 -2.24 -19.24
C GLN A 22 12.66 -2.40 -18.69
N GLU A 23 13.19 -1.39 -18.00
CA GLU A 23 14.58 -1.39 -17.54
C GLU A 23 14.71 -1.78 -16.06
N LEU A 24 13.71 -1.46 -15.23
CA LEU A 24 13.74 -1.75 -13.79
C LEU A 24 12.79 -2.88 -13.36
N GLY A 25 11.94 -3.38 -14.25
CA GLY A 25 11.03 -4.50 -13.98
C GLY A 25 9.85 -4.16 -13.07
N TRP A 26 9.45 -2.88 -13.00
CA TRP A 26 8.31 -2.45 -12.19
C TRP A 26 7.00 -2.76 -12.91
N GLU A 27 5.96 -3.09 -12.14
CA GLU A 27 4.61 -3.14 -12.68
C GLU A 27 4.10 -1.70 -12.90
N SER A 28 3.79 -1.37 -14.15
CA SER A 28 3.25 -0.05 -14.53
C SER A 28 1.76 -0.18 -14.85
N VAL A 29 0.91 0.53 -14.11
CA VAL A 29 -0.54 0.50 -14.29
C VAL A 29 -1.07 1.91 -14.57
N TYR A 30 -1.67 2.10 -15.74
CA TYR A 30 -2.34 3.35 -16.09
C TYR A 30 -3.80 3.35 -15.60
N ALA A 31 -4.04 3.93 -14.42
CA ALA A 31 -5.34 3.88 -13.74
C ALA A 31 -6.26 5.09 -13.99
N TYR A 32 -5.83 6.12 -14.73
CA TYR A 32 -6.62 7.35 -14.88
C TYR A 32 -7.97 7.13 -15.57
N ASN A 33 -8.00 6.37 -16.68
CA ASN A 33 -9.23 6.09 -17.44
C ASN A 33 -9.66 4.61 -17.39
N ASN A 34 -8.81 3.74 -16.85
CA ASN A 34 -9.05 2.29 -16.82
C ASN A 34 -9.53 1.78 -15.47
N GLU A 35 -9.55 2.64 -14.44
CA GLU A 35 -10.03 2.25 -13.12
C GLU A 35 -11.56 2.25 -13.05
N ASP A 36 -12.11 1.14 -12.60
CA ASP A 36 -13.53 0.81 -12.50
C ASP A 36 -14.07 0.83 -11.06
N PHE A 37 -13.18 0.97 -10.07
CA PHE A 37 -13.45 1.00 -8.63
C PHE A 37 -14.18 -0.23 -8.07
N GLY A 38 -14.12 -0.38 -6.75
CA GLY A 38 -14.64 -1.49 -5.99
C GLY A 38 -13.62 -2.61 -5.74
N PRO A 39 -13.98 -3.62 -4.94
CA PRO A 39 -13.03 -4.65 -4.46
C PRO A 39 -12.34 -5.45 -5.57
N ASP A 40 -13.08 -5.71 -6.65
CA ASP A 40 -12.62 -6.47 -7.82
C ASP A 40 -12.08 -5.58 -8.95
N GLY A 41 -12.11 -4.26 -8.75
CA GLY A 41 -11.62 -3.31 -9.75
C GLY A 41 -10.09 -3.32 -9.89
N LEU A 42 -9.58 -2.56 -10.85
CA LEU A 42 -8.19 -2.55 -11.28
C LEU A 42 -7.21 -2.50 -10.10
N LEU A 43 -7.33 -1.50 -9.21
CA LEU A 43 -6.48 -1.39 -8.01
C LEU A 43 -7.21 -1.73 -6.70
N GLY A 44 -8.48 -2.14 -6.77
CA GLY A 44 -9.28 -2.51 -5.61
C GLY A 44 -9.71 -1.32 -4.74
N ARG A 45 -9.71 -0.10 -5.30
CA ARG A 45 -10.05 1.14 -4.61
C ARG A 45 -11.55 1.40 -4.69
N ASP A 46 -12.15 1.95 -3.63
CA ASP A 46 -13.56 2.35 -3.66
C ASP A 46 -13.78 3.71 -4.35
N SER A 47 -12.75 4.54 -4.45
CA SER A 47 -12.82 5.83 -5.17
C SER A 47 -11.44 6.40 -5.52
N ASP A 48 -11.44 7.41 -6.39
CA ASP A 48 -10.27 8.20 -6.79
C ASP A 48 -9.61 9.00 -5.65
N ARG A 49 -10.28 9.12 -4.50
CA ARG A 49 -9.77 9.76 -3.29
C ARG A 49 -8.87 8.87 -2.45
N GLU A 50 -8.91 7.55 -2.66
CA GLU A 50 -8.09 6.62 -1.89
C GLU A 50 -6.65 6.66 -2.38
N VAL A 51 -5.73 7.18 -1.56
CA VAL A 51 -4.32 7.32 -1.94
C VAL A 51 -3.46 6.11 -1.56
N VAL A 52 -4.06 5.11 -0.90
CA VAL A 52 -3.39 3.87 -0.48
C VAL A 52 -4.08 2.68 -1.12
N LEU A 53 -3.32 1.82 -1.78
CA LEU A 53 -3.82 0.56 -2.35
C LEU A 53 -3.97 -0.50 -1.25
N THR A 54 -5.08 -0.45 -0.53
CA THR A 54 -5.33 -1.26 0.67
C THR A 54 -5.37 -2.76 0.38
N ARG A 55 -5.89 -3.17 -0.78
CA ARG A 55 -5.89 -4.58 -1.24
C ARG A 55 -4.47 -5.13 -1.32
N THR A 56 -3.58 -4.42 -2.01
CA THR A 56 -2.17 -4.80 -2.16
C THR A 56 -1.43 -4.75 -0.82
N LEU A 57 -1.64 -3.69 -0.04
CA LEU A 57 -1.05 -3.55 1.29
C LEU A 57 -1.42 -4.72 2.21
N ARG A 58 -2.71 -5.08 2.27
CA ARG A 58 -3.21 -6.19 3.07
C ARG A 58 -2.56 -7.51 2.66
N ALA A 59 -2.54 -7.80 1.36
CA ALA A 59 -1.95 -9.02 0.82
C ALA A 59 -0.46 -9.14 1.19
N LYS A 60 0.31 -8.04 1.10
CA LYS A 60 1.73 -8.03 1.46
C LYS A 60 1.98 -8.15 2.96
N ILE A 61 1.16 -7.54 3.81
CA ILE A 61 1.25 -7.74 5.26
C ILE A 61 0.98 -9.21 5.62
N GLU A 62 0.00 -9.85 4.96
CA GLU A 62 -0.31 -11.27 5.17
C GLU A 62 0.84 -12.19 4.73
N GLU A 63 1.44 -11.92 3.57
CA GLU A 63 2.62 -12.62 3.05
C GLU A 63 3.81 -12.53 4.02
N LEU A 64 4.10 -11.34 4.54
CA LEU A 64 5.23 -11.10 5.46
C LEU A 64 5.00 -11.66 6.87
N ASN A 65 3.75 -11.92 7.25
CA ASN A 65 3.35 -12.33 8.60
C ASN A 65 2.32 -13.47 8.56
N PRO A 66 2.68 -14.67 8.08
CA PRO A 66 1.72 -15.74 7.84
C PRO A 66 1.09 -16.31 9.12
N GLY A 67 -0.13 -16.83 9.00
CA GLY A 67 -0.78 -17.64 10.04
C GLY A 67 -1.56 -16.88 11.12
N LEU A 68 -1.90 -15.62 10.87
CA LEU A 68 -2.69 -14.80 11.80
C LEU A 68 -4.17 -14.74 11.37
N PRO A 69 -5.12 -14.48 12.28
CA PRO A 69 -6.52 -14.31 11.89
C PRO A 69 -6.70 -13.02 11.07
N ALA A 70 -7.69 -13.01 10.17
CA ALA A 70 -8.01 -11.86 9.31
C ALA A 70 -8.11 -10.53 10.08
N THR A 71 -8.71 -10.55 11.28
CA THR A 71 -8.86 -9.37 12.14
C THR A 71 -7.53 -8.72 12.55
N ALA A 72 -6.43 -9.49 12.60
CA ALA A 72 -5.10 -8.95 12.86
C ALA A 72 -4.58 -8.15 11.65
N TYR A 73 -4.77 -8.66 10.44
CA TYR A 73 -4.38 -7.97 9.21
C TYR A 73 -5.23 -6.72 8.98
N ASP A 74 -6.53 -6.82 9.20
CA ASP A 74 -7.46 -5.70 9.04
C ASP A 74 -7.14 -4.57 10.07
N ASP A 75 -6.78 -4.93 11.30
CA ASP A 75 -6.32 -3.98 12.32
C ASP A 75 -5.01 -3.30 11.90
N ALA A 76 -4.04 -4.06 11.37
CA ALA A 76 -2.78 -3.50 10.90
C ALA A 76 -2.98 -2.49 9.76
N VAL A 77 -3.74 -2.87 8.73
CA VAL A 77 -4.06 -1.99 7.59
C VAL A 77 -4.74 -0.72 8.09
N ARG A 78 -5.75 -0.85 8.95
CA ARG A 78 -6.46 0.30 9.53
C ARG A 78 -5.52 1.26 10.25
N GLN A 79 -4.61 0.76 11.08
CA GLN A 79 -3.63 1.60 11.80
C GLN A 79 -2.67 2.31 10.82
N ILE A 80 -2.24 1.64 9.76
CA ILE A 80 -1.37 2.24 8.73
C ILE A 80 -2.10 3.37 8.01
N VAL A 81 -3.35 3.18 7.56
CA VAL A 81 -4.06 4.17 6.74
C VAL A 81 -4.68 5.33 7.52
N THR A 82 -4.99 5.13 8.80
CA THR A 82 -5.69 6.14 9.61
C THR A 82 -4.80 7.35 9.87
N VAL A 83 -5.26 8.55 9.54
CA VAL A 83 -4.56 9.81 9.87
C VAL A 83 -5.45 10.63 10.79
N SER A 84 -4.91 11.11 11.92
CA SER A 84 -5.65 12.04 12.78
C SER A 84 -5.65 13.44 12.21
N ALA A 85 -6.83 14.04 12.06
CA ALA A 85 -6.96 15.45 11.70
C ALA A 85 -6.41 16.42 12.77
N SER A 86 -6.23 15.95 14.01
CA SER A 86 -5.68 16.77 15.10
C SER A 86 -4.15 16.75 15.17
N GLN A 87 -3.48 15.89 14.40
CA GLN A 87 -2.02 15.79 14.38
C GLN A 87 -1.42 16.71 13.32
N THR A 88 -0.23 17.23 13.60
CA THR A 88 0.55 17.95 12.58
C THR A 88 1.10 16.96 11.56
N MET A 89 1.36 17.43 10.34
CA MET A 89 1.96 16.59 9.29
C MET A 89 3.29 15.94 9.75
N ALA A 90 4.11 16.66 10.51
CA ALA A 90 5.37 16.13 11.02
C ALA A 90 5.16 15.03 12.07
N ALA A 91 4.15 15.15 12.93
CA ALA A 91 3.79 14.10 13.89
C ALA A 91 3.22 12.87 13.17
N THR A 92 2.29 13.07 12.23
CA THR A 92 1.74 12.00 11.38
C THR A 92 2.85 11.27 10.63
N ASN A 93 3.77 11.99 9.99
CA ASN A 93 4.88 11.38 9.25
C ASN A 93 5.77 10.52 10.14
N ARG A 94 6.07 10.98 11.36
CA ARG A 94 6.87 10.21 12.33
C ARG A 94 6.16 8.94 12.75
N GLU A 95 4.87 9.02 13.07
CA GLU A 95 4.06 7.85 13.42
C GLU A 95 4.01 6.84 12.27
N LYS A 96 3.77 7.30 11.04
CA LYS A 96 3.76 6.41 9.86
C LYS A 96 5.13 5.77 9.61
N TYR A 97 6.20 6.53 9.78
CA TYR A 97 7.56 6.01 9.69
C TYR A 97 7.81 4.90 10.71
N GLU A 98 7.38 5.08 11.96
CA GLU A 98 7.51 4.06 13.02
C GLU A 98 6.70 2.80 12.70
N LEU A 99 5.46 2.93 12.20
CA LEU A 99 4.64 1.79 11.76
C LEU A 99 5.28 1.02 10.60
N ILE A 100 5.86 1.73 9.64
CA ILE A 100 6.51 1.17 8.46
C ILE A 100 7.81 0.45 8.82
N LYS A 101 8.65 1.10 9.63
CA LYS A 101 9.97 0.61 10.00
C LYS A 101 9.92 -0.47 11.07
N ASP A 102 9.20 -0.21 12.16
CA ASP A 102 9.19 -1.09 13.33
C ASP A 102 7.98 -2.03 13.33
N GLY A 103 7.10 -1.95 12.33
CA GLY A 103 5.90 -2.77 12.24
C GLY A 103 4.73 -2.29 13.10
N VAL A 104 3.57 -2.90 12.88
CA VAL A 104 2.29 -2.51 13.48
C VAL A 104 1.94 -3.44 14.63
N GLN A 105 1.66 -2.90 15.82
CA GLN A 105 1.23 -3.70 16.96
C GLN A 105 -0.27 -3.96 16.91
N VAL A 106 -0.64 -5.23 16.78
CA VAL A 106 -2.04 -5.68 16.72
C VAL A 106 -2.38 -6.56 17.90
N THR A 107 -3.66 -6.60 18.24
CA THR A 107 -4.19 -7.44 19.31
C THR A 107 -5.32 -8.32 18.77
N PHE A 108 -5.16 -9.64 18.86
CA PHE A 108 -6.16 -10.60 18.37
C PHE A 108 -6.31 -11.79 19.31
N ARG A 109 -7.29 -12.66 19.04
CA ARG A 109 -7.45 -13.94 19.75
C ARG A 109 -6.76 -15.06 18.97
N ASN A 110 -5.89 -15.81 19.63
CA ASN A 110 -5.23 -16.98 19.03
C ASN A 110 -6.19 -18.19 18.95
N ALA A 111 -5.70 -19.31 18.41
CA ALA A 111 -6.48 -20.56 18.30
C ALA A 111 -6.97 -21.12 19.65
N LYS A 112 -6.36 -20.72 20.77
CA LYS A 112 -6.77 -21.09 22.14
C LYS A 112 -7.79 -20.12 22.74
N GLY A 113 -8.18 -19.07 22.00
CA GLY A 113 -9.09 -18.03 22.47
C GLY A 113 -8.43 -16.95 23.35
N GLU A 114 -7.11 -17.00 23.54
CA GLU A 114 -6.37 -16.06 24.38
C GLU A 114 -6.11 -14.76 23.62
N ARG A 115 -6.20 -13.63 24.32
CA ARG A 115 -5.83 -12.33 23.74
C ARG A 115 -4.32 -12.19 23.72
N VAL A 116 -3.75 -12.09 22.53
CA VAL A 116 -2.30 -11.94 22.29
C VAL A 116 -2.01 -10.63 21.59
N ARG A 117 -0.79 -10.11 21.80
CA ARG A 117 -0.26 -8.95 21.08
C ARG A 117 0.90 -9.42 20.22
N GLN A 118 0.90 -9.04 18.96
CA GLN A 118 1.98 -9.32 18.03
C GLN A 118 2.28 -8.07 17.20
N ARG A 119 3.52 -7.97 16.72
CA ARG A 119 3.98 -6.91 15.82
C ARG A 119 4.09 -7.48 14.42
N LEU A 120 3.37 -6.89 13.48
CA LEU A 120 3.35 -7.31 12.06
C LEU A 120 4.32 -6.43 11.29
N ARG A 121 5.21 -7.06 10.51
CA ARG A 121 6.14 -6.37 9.61
C ARG A 121 5.37 -5.81 8.41
N VAL A 122 5.73 -4.60 7.99
CA VAL A 122 5.19 -3.95 6.77
C VAL A 122 6.16 -4.11 5.60
N PHE A 123 7.45 -4.07 5.89
CA PHE A 123 8.54 -4.36 4.96
C PHE A 123 9.48 -5.40 5.57
N ASP A 124 10.15 -6.16 4.71
CA ASP A 124 11.29 -6.99 5.11
C ASP A 124 12.57 -6.20 4.85
N PHE A 125 13.15 -5.60 5.89
CA PHE A 125 14.42 -4.88 5.77
C PHE A 125 15.64 -5.80 5.87
N ASP A 126 15.45 -7.05 6.30
CA ASP A 126 16.53 -8.04 6.39
C ASP A 126 16.84 -8.62 5.01
N VAL A 127 15.84 -8.67 4.12
CA VAL A 127 15.94 -9.08 2.72
C VAL A 127 15.33 -8.02 1.80
N PRO A 128 16.08 -6.95 1.47
CA PRO A 128 15.60 -5.83 0.67
C PRO A 128 15.47 -6.14 -0.83
#